data_AF-A0A8X6JKH8-F1
#
_entry.id   AF-A0A8X6JKH8-F1
#
_cell.length_a   1.000
_cell.length_b   1.000
_cell.length_c   1.000
_cell.angle_alpha   90.00
_cell.angle_beta   90.00
_cell.angle_gamma   90.00
#
_symmetry.space_group_name_H-M   'P 1'
#
loop_
_entity.id
_entity.type
_entity.pdbx_description
1 polymer ?
#
loop_
_entity_poly.entity_id
_entity_poly.type
_entity_poly.pdbx_seq_one_letter_code
_entity_poly.pdbx_strand_id
1 'polypeptide(L)'
;MDDLLTGADDLESGRKLQKQLVSLLRGAEMELLKWSASDPLLLPDSMCQDKDLSYSSSTEIKTLGLLWKPHPDSFAFKISPMTSNCDSLIVTKKSVISAIARIFDPLGLIGPVITRAKIFLQSLWQLKLDWNDPLPSYLVSYWISFTDALESINCLNIPRYCLQDMSIIIELHGFSDLSEKAYGAALYL
;
A
#
# COMPACT_ATOMS: atom_id res chain seq x y z
N MET A 1 13.81 -8.72 8.32
CA MET A 1 12.70 -7.77 8.11
C MET A 1 13.02 -6.65 9.05
N ASP A 2 13.35 -5.50 8.49
CA ASP A 2 14.25 -4.54 9.14
C ASP A 2 13.52 -3.23 9.49
N ASP A 3 12.21 -3.17 9.22
CA ASP A 3 11.31 -2.07 9.53
C ASP A 3 10.49 -2.39 10.78
N LEU A 4 10.36 -1.41 11.70
CA LEU A 4 9.50 -1.50 12.87
C LEU A 4 8.38 -0.46 12.77
N LEU A 5 7.13 -0.91 12.88
CA LEU A 5 5.95 -0.06 12.97
C LEU A 5 5.30 -0.26 14.34
N THR A 6 5.11 0.83 15.08
CA THR A 6 4.44 0.83 16.37
C THR A 6 3.74 2.16 16.61
N GLY A 7 2.88 2.22 17.61
CA GLY A 7 2.19 3.44 18.03
C GLY A 7 2.01 3.51 19.54
N ALA A 8 1.50 4.64 20.01
CA ALA A 8 1.09 4.88 21.39
C ALA A 8 -0.10 5.85 21.39
N ASP A 9 -0.90 5.84 22.45
CA ASP A 9 -2.13 6.63 22.56
C ASP A 9 -1.85 8.12 22.82
N ASP A 10 -0.67 8.44 23.34
CA ASP A 10 -0.27 9.80 23.69
C ASP A 10 1.24 10.04 23.47
N LEU A 11 1.62 11.33 23.45
CA LEU A 11 2.99 11.77 23.19
C LEU A 11 3.99 11.27 24.24
N GLU A 12 3.60 11.24 25.51
CA GLU A 12 4.49 10.82 26.60
C GLU A 12 4.78 9.32 26.50
N SER A 13 3.74 8.51 26.31
CA SER A 13 3.83 7.08 26.06
C SER A 13 4.63 6.79 24.79
N GLY A 14 4.43 7.56 23.72
CA GLY A 14 5.20 7.45 22.48
C GLY A 14 6.69 7.71 22.67
N ARG A 15 7.06 8.78 23.41
CA ARG A 15 8.47 9.08 23.74
C ARG A 15 9.09 8.00 24.64
N LYS A 16 8.33 7.48 25.60
CA LYS A 16 8.79 6.39 26.46
C LYS A 16 9.08 5.14 25.64
N LEU A 17 8.17 4.78 24.74
CA LEU A 17 8.32 3.64 23.83
C LEU A 17 9.55 3.79 22.94
N GLN A 18 9.74 4.97 22.33
CA GLN A 18 10.92 5.28 21.53
C GLN A 18 12.22 5.04 22.33
N LYS A 19 12.34 5.60 23.54
CA LYS A 19 13.52 5.43 24.40
C LYS A 19 13.77 3.97 24.75
N GLN A 20 12.71 3.22 25.07
CA GLN A 20 12.79 1.79 25.38
C GLN A 20 13.28 0.99 24.18
N LEU A 21 12.77 1.27 22.98
CA LEU A 21 13.18 0.59 21.74
C LEU A 21 14.66 0.86 21.41
N VAL A 22 15.10 2.11 21.49
CA VAL A 22 16.51 2.47 21.26
C VAL A 22 17.43 1.75 22.25
N SER A 23 17.07 1.74 23.54
CA SER A 23 17.86 1.05 24.56
C SER A 23 17.91 -0.46 24.33
N LEU A 24 16.80 -1.08 23.95
CA LEU A 24 16.69 -2.51 23.73
C LEU A 24 17.53 -2.95 22.52
N LEU A 25 17.41 -2.24 21.40
CA LEU A 25 18.14 -2.57 20.17
C LEU A 25 19.64 -2.28 20.30
N ARG A 26 20.03 -1.19 20.99
CA ARG A 26 21.43 -0.94 21.32
C ARG A 26 22.04 -2.07 22.16
N GLY A 27 21.28 -2.66 23.07
CA GLY A 27 21.69 -3.84 23.84
C GLY A 27 21.95 -5.08 22.97
N ALA A 28 21.36 -5.14 21.78
CA ALA A 28 21.57 -6.17 20.78
C ALA A 28 22.55 -5.73 19.66
N GLU A 29 23.29 -4.64 19.86
CA GLU A 29 24.20 -4.04 18.86
C GLU A 29 23.48 -3.65 17.54
N MET A 30 22.19 -3.34 17.61
CA MET A 30 21.38 -2.87 16.48
C MET A 30 21.04 -1.38 16.63
N GLU A 31 21.32 -0.59 15.60
CA GLU A 31 21.03 0.85 15.59
C GLU A 31 19.82 1.19 14.70
N LEU A 32 18.91 2.03 15.23
CA LEU A 32 17.75 2.54 14.50
C LEU A 32 18.12 3.82 13.74
N LEU A 33 18.19 3.73 12.42
CA LEU A 33 18.70 4.81 11.56
C LEU A 33 17.62 5.70 10.96
N LYS A 34 16.42 5.17 10.71
CA LYS A 34 15.35 5.91 10.01
C LYS A 34 14.16 6.07 10.93
N TRP A 35 13.85 7.33 11.24
CA TRP A 35 12.72 7.69 12.10
C TRP A 35 11.66 8.42 11.30
N SER A 36 10.41 8.07 11.57
CA SER A 36 9.24 8.69 10.96
C SER A 36 8.08 8.57 11.93
N ALA A 37 7.34 9.65 12.12
CA ALA A 37 6.26 9.73 13.11
C ALA A 37 5.15 10.64 12.61
N SER A 38 3.91 10.35 13.04
CA SER A 38 2.74 11.17 12.73
C SER A 38 2.78 12.53 13.44
N ASP A 39 3.29 12.54 14.67
CA ASP A 39 3.55 13.75 15.45
C ASP A 39 5.03 14.15 15.35
N PRO A 40 5.36 15.36 14.84
CA PRO A 40 6.74 15.85 14.80
C PRO A 40 7.44 15.88 16.15
N LEU A 41 6.73 16.01 17.26
CA LEU A 41 7.30 16.04 18.62
C LEU A 41 7.82 14.67 19.10
N LEU A 42 7.51 13.59 18.36
CA LEU A 42 8.06 12.25 18.55
C LEU A 42 9.32 12.00 17.74
N LEU A 43 9.61 12.84 16.74
CA LEU A 43 10.88 12.78 16.06
C LEU A 43 11.97 13.15 17.08
N PRO A 44 13.09 12.42 17.11
CA PRO A 44 14.17 12.77 18.01
C PRO A 44 14.58 14.22 17.75
N ASP A 45 14.62 15.04 18.80
CA ASP A 45 15.34 16.32 18.76
C ASP A 45 16.76 16.01 18.25
N SER A 46 17.36 16.95 17.53
CA SER A 46 18.68 16.91 16.89
C SER A 46 19.90 16.58 17.79
N MET A 47 19.67 15.95 18.94
CA MET A 47 20.60 15.48 19.96
C MET A 47 21.35 14.18 19.59
N CYS A 48 21.71 13.99 18.32
CA CYS A 48 22.85 13.16 17.92
C CYS A 48 23.44 13.79 16.65
N GLN A 49 24.61 14.41 16.78
CA GLN A 49 25.45 14.87 15.67
C GLN A 49 26.07 13.69 14.92
N ASP A 50 25.31 12.63 14.63
CA ASP A 50 25.74 11.57 13.74
C ASP A 50 25.08 11.83 12.38
N LYS A 51 25.94 12.23 11.44
CA LYS A 51 25.62 12.73 10.09
C LYS A 51 24.94 11.70 9.16
N ASP A 52 24.55 10.53 9.67
CA ASP A 52 24.00 9.42 8.89
C ASP A 52 22.51 9.14 9.15
N LEU A 53 21.86 9.89 10.05
CA LEU A 53 20.40 9.85 10.20
C LEU A 53 19.75 10.60 9.03
N SER A 54 19.43 9.88 7.95
CA SER A 54 18.63 10.42 6.85
C SER A 54 17.22 10.71 7.35
N TYR A 55 16.97 11.95 7.76
CA TYR A 55 15.62 12.45 7.99
C TYR A 55 14.92 12.57 6.65
N SER A 56 13.98 11.68 6.38
CA SER A 56 13.05 11.90 5.27
C SER A 56 11.97 12.85 5.76
N SER A 57 12.16 14.15 5.53
CA SER A 57 11.08 15.14 5.51
C SER A 57 10.12 14.93 4.33
N SER A 58 10.14 13.75 3.71
CA SER A 58 9.21 13.40 2.67
C SER A 58 7.82 13.28 3.29
N THR A 59 6.85 13.92 2.64
CA THR A 59 5.42 13.77 2.95
C THR A 59 4.95 12.31 2.84
N GLU A 60 5.75 11.45 2.23
CA GLU A 60 5.46 10.06 1.94
C GLU A 60 6.70 9.19 2.21
N ILE A 61 6.53 8.10 2.95
CA ILE A 61 7.56 7.12 3.27
C ILE A 61 7.07 5.74 2.85
N LYS A 62 7.97 4.90 2.35
CA LYS A 62 7.63 3.48 2.11
C LYS A 62 7.87 2.69 3.38
N THR A 63 6.86 1.95 3.84
CA THR A 63 6.97 1.08 5.01
C THR A 63 6.19 -0.21 4.73
N LEU A 64 6.82 -1.37 4.96
CA LEU A 64 6.25 -2.68 4.62
C LEU A 64 5.78 -2.81 3.15
N GLY A 65 6.44 -2.07 2.25
CA GLY A 65 6.09 -2.02 0.82
C GLY A 65 4.87 -1.15 0.49
N LEU A 66 4.16 -0.60 1.48
CA LEU A 66 3.09 0.39 1.29
C LEU A 66 3.64 1.81 1.38
N LEU A 67 2.92 2.77 0.81
CA LEU A 67 3.20 4.19 1.04
C LEU A 67 2.44 4.63 2.29
N TRP A 68 3.13 5.28 3.21
CA TRP A 68 2.58 5.87 4.42
C TRP A 68 2.85 7.36 4.42
N LYS A 69 1.82 8.14 4.75
CA LYS A 69 1.90 9.58 4.98
C LYS A 69 1.84 9.80 6.49
N PRO A 70 2.96 10.13 7.16
CA PRO A 70 2.99 10.19 8.61
C PRO A 70 2.03 11.22 9.18
N HIS A 71 2.05 12.45 8.67
CA HIS A 71 1.27 13.55 9.24
C HIS A 71 -0.25 13.30 9.26
N PRO A 72 -0.91 12.89 8.14
CA PRO A 72 -2.32 12.50 8.18
C PRO A 72 -2.55 11.07 8.71
N ASP A 73 -1.49 10.37 9.11
CA ASP A 73 -1.45 8.96 9.47
C ASP A 73 -2.28 8.03 8.57
N SER A 74 -1.99 8.07 7.27
CA SER A 74 -2.75 7.33 6.27
C SER A 74 -1.85 6.53 5.34
N PHE A 75 -2.28 5.32 4.98
CA PHE A 75 -1.74 4.61 3.84
C PHE A 75 -2.21 5.25 2.53
N ALA A 76 -1.32 5.24 1.56
CA ALA A 76 -1.56 5.74 0.22
C ALA A 76 -1.01 4.75 -0.81
N PHE A 77 -1.36 4.97 -2.07
CA PHE A 77 -0.92 4.15 -3.19
C PHE A 77 -0.24 5.03 -4.24
N LYS A 78 0.73 4.45 -4.95
CA LYS A 78 1.40 5.11 -6.07
C LYS A 78 1.42 4.19 -7.28
N ILE A 79 0.43 4.35 -8.12
CA ILE A 79 0.28 3.73 -9.42
C ILE A 79 0.79 4.71 -10.48
N SER A 80 1.85 4.30 -11.18
CA SER A 80 2.31 5.03 -12.36
C SER A 80 1.37 4.77 -13.53
N PRO A 81 1.17 5.76 -14.42
CA PRO A 81 0.42 5.55 -15.67
C PRO A 81 0.99 4.33 -16.39
N MET A 82 0.13 3.38 -16.73
CA MET A 82 0.55 2.20 -17.50
C MET A 82 0.57 2.48 -19.00
N THR A 83 0.07 3.66 -19.40
CA THR A 83 -0.16 4.12 -20.77
C THR A 83 0.82 5.21 -21.22
N SER A 84 1.66 5.76 -20.32
CA SER A 84 2.50 6.94 -20.62
C SER A 84 3.69 6.68 -21.57
N ASN A 85 3.86 5.45 -22.05
CA ASN A 85 4.73 5.16 -23.17
C ASN A 85 3.93 4.41 -24.24
N CYS A 86 3.68 5.11 -25.35
CA CYS A 86 3.57 4.57 -26.70
C CYS A 86 2.16 4.54 -27.31
N ASP A 87 1.93 5.47 -28.23
CA ASP A 87 0.86 5.47 -29.25
C ASP A 87 0.92 4.27 -30.23
N SER A 88 1.80 3.29 -29.97
CA SER A 88 1.97 2.09 -30.81
C SER A 88 2.24 0.78 -30.03
N LEU A 89 2.05 0.72 -28.70
CA LEU A 89 2.26 -0.54 -27.98
C LEU A 89 1.07 -1.49 -28.18
N ILE A 90 1.33 -2.58 -28.90
CA ILE A 90 0.46 -3.76 -28.91
C ILE A 90 0.28 -4.23 -27.46
N VAL A 91 -0.94 -4.17 -26.94
CA VAL A 91 -1.25 -4.74 -25.62
C VAL A 91 -1.24 -6.25 -25.76
N THR A 92 -0.41 -6.90 -24.94
CA THR A 92 -0.26 -8.35 -24.92
C THR A 92 -0.67 -8.91 -23.58
N LYS A 93 -0.97 -10.22 -23.51
CA LYS A 93 -1.27 -10.88 -22.24
C LYS A 93 -0.14 -10.71 -21.22
N LYS A 94 1.12 -10.74 -21.67
CA LYS A 94 2.30 -10.51 -20.85
C LYS A 94 2.33 -9.09 -20.26
N SER A 95 1.99 -8.06 -21.03
CA SER A 95 1.96 -6.69 -20.51
C SER A 95 0.86 -6.52 -19.47
N VAL A 96 -0.31 -7.14 -19.66
CA VAL A 96 -1.41 -7.18 -18.68
C VAL A 96 -0.96 -7.85 -17.38
N ILE A 97 -0.33 -9.03 -17.45
CA ILE A 97 0.16 -9.73 -16.25
C ILE A 97 1.19 -8.90 -15.51
N SER A 98 2.15 -8.31 -16.23
CA SER A 98 3.18 -7.44 -15.67
C SER A 98 2.56 -6.22 -14.96
N ALA A 99 1.56 -5.61 -15.58
CA ALA A 99 0.80 -4.51 -15.01
C ALA A 99 0.10 -4.92 -13.70
N ILE A 100 -0.65 -6.02 -13.70
CA ILE A 100 -1.36 -6.51 -12.50
C ILE A 100 -0.37 -6.82 -11.37
N ALA A 101 0.77 -7.43 -11.68
CA ALA A 101 1.81 -7.78 -10.70
C ALA A 101 2.47 -6.56 -10.04
N ARG A 102 2.41 -5.37 -10.68
CA ARG A 102 2.91 -4.11 -10.10
C ARG A 102 1.96 -3.51 -9.05
N ILE A 103 0.71 -3.96 -9.00
CA ILE A 103 -0.26 -3.50 -8.01
C ILE A 103 0.05 -4.22 -6.69
N PHE A 104 0.68 -3.49 -5.77
CA PHE A 104 1.10 -4.02 -4.47
C PHE A 104 0.08 -3.64 -3.39
N ASP A 105 -0.58 -4.64 -2.82
CA ASP A 105 -1.60 -4.49 -1.78
C ASP A 105 -1.52 -5.65 -0.76
N PRO A 106 -0.54 -5.65 0.14
CA PRO A 106 -0.34 -6.71 1.12
C PRO A 106 -1.46 -6.79 2.16
N LEU A 107 -2.21 -5.70 2.36
CA LEU A 107 -3.29 -5.61 3.34
C LEU A 107 -4.68 -5.87 2.73
N GLY A 108 -4.78 -6.03 1.41
CA GLY A 108 -6.07 -6.25 0.73
C GLY A 108 -6.99 -5.02 0.69
N LEU A 109 -6.45 -3.82 0.92
CA LEU A 109 -7.20 -2.56 1.03
C LEU A 109 -7.84 -2.13 -0.30
N ILE A 110 -7.26 -2.52 -1.42
CA ILE A 110 -7.78 -2.31 -2.77
C ILE A 110 -8.15 -3.64 -3.43
N GLY A 111 -8.49 -4.65 -2.63
CA GLY A 111 -8.93 -5.97 -3.06
C GLY A 111 -9.96 -5.96 -4.20
N PRO A 112 -11.02 -5.13 -4.16
CA PRO A 112 -11.99 -5.05 -5.26
C PRO A 112 -11.38 -4.64 -6.61
N VAL A 113 -10.39 -3.75 -6.60
CA VAL A 113 -9.66 -3.33 -7.81
C VAL A 113 -8.86 -4.48 -8.38
N ILE A 114 -8.09 -5.17 -7.52
CA ILE A 114 -7.26 -6.31 -7.93
C ILE A 114 -8.13 -7.45 -8.44
N THR A 115 -9.30 -7.68 -7.85
CA THR A 115 -10.27 -8.67 -8.31
C THR A 115 -10.76 -8.36 -9.72
N ARG A 116 -11.09 -7.10 -10.05
CA ARG A 116 -11.45 -6.71 -11.43
C ARG A 116 -10.31 -6.98 -12.43
N ALA A 117 -9.08 -6.67 -12.04
CA ALA A 117 -7.88 -6.99 -12.83
C ALA A 117 -7.72 -8.50 -13.05
N LYS A 118 -7.91 -9.32 -12.01
CA LYS A 118 -7.79 -10.78 -12.08
C LYS A 118 -8.89 -11.42 -12.92
N ILE A 119 -10.13 -10.92 -12.84
CA ILE A 119 -11.23 -11.35 -13.72
C ILE A 119 -10.89 -11.06 -15.19
N PHE A 120 -10.34 -9.87 -15.48
CA PHE A 120 -9.89 -9.54 -16.83
C PHE A 120 -8.80 -10.51 -17.29
N LEU A 121 -7.78 -10.76 -16.47
CA LEU A 121 -6.72 -11.71 -16.77
C LEU A 121 -7.27 -13.12 -17.03
N GLN A 122 -8.24 -13.58 -16.22
CA GLN A 122 -8.92 -14.86 -16.40
C GLN A 122 -9.58 -14.96 -17.78
N SER A 123 -10.22 -13.89 -18.26
CA SER A 123 -10.84 -13.88 -19.61
C SER A 123 -9.81 -14.08 -20.73
N LEU A 124 -8.59 -13.54 -20.57
CA LEU A 124 -7.49 -13.76 -21.53
C LEU A 124 -7.04 -15.22 -21.56
N TRP A 125 -7.06 -15.90 -20.40
CA TRP A 125 -6.78 -17.34 -20.32
C TRP A 125 -7.87 -18.18 -21.00
N GLN A 126 -9.13 -17.81 -20.82
CA GLN A 126 -10.27 -18.49 -21.47
C GLN A 126 -10.22 -18.37 -23.00
N LEU A 127 -9.73 -17.25 -23.52
CA LEU A 127 -9.49 -17.04 -24.95
C LEU A 127 -8.27 -17.81 -25.50
N LYS A 128 -7.50 -18.48 -24.63
CA LYS A 128 -6.29 -19.23 -24.99
C LYS A 128 -5.23 -18.40 -25.71
N LEU A 129 -5.15 -17.10 -25.41
CA LEU A 129 -4.09 -16.23 -25.92
C LEU A 129 -2.73 -16.63 -25.33
N ASP A 130 -1.70 -16.66 -26.16
CA ASP A 130 -0.31 -16.79 -25.71
C ASP A 130 0.21 -15.48 -25.11
N TRP A 131 1.37 -15.56 -24.45
CA TRP A 131 1.95 -14.44 -23.71
C TRP A 131 2.17 -13.18 -24.56
N ASN A 132 2.61 -13.34 -25.80
CA ASN A 132 2.95 -12.25 -26.70
C ASN A 132 1.85 -11.94 -27.72
N ASP A 133 0.71 -12.65 -27.66
CA ASP A 133 -0.37 -12.41 -28.59
C ASP A 133 -1.00 -11.04 -28.36
N PRO A 134 -1.35 -10.32 -29.44
CA PRO A 134 -2.10 -9.08 -29.34
C PRO A 134 -3.49 -9.35 -28.77
N LEU A 135 -3.95 -8.47 -27.89
CA LEU A 135 -5.33 -8.51 -27.41
C LEU A 135 -6.30 -8.11 -28.54
N PRO A 136 -7.49 -8.74 -28.63
CA PRO A 136 -8.58 -8.25 -29.46
C PRO A 136 -8.95 -6.80 -29.11
N SER A 137 -9.32 -6.00 -30.11
CA SER A 137 -9.58 -4.56 -29.94
C SER A 137 -10.57 -4.22 -28.82
N TYR A 138 -11.64 -5.01 -28.68
CA TYR A 138 -12.64 -4.81 -27.61
C TYR A 138 -12.06 -5.01 -26.20
N LEU A 139 -11.09 -5.90 -26.02
CA LEU A 139 -10.38 -6.11 -24.75
C LEU A 139 -9.34 -5.02 -24.51
N VAL A 140 -8.69 -4.53 -25.57
CA VAL A 140 -7.76 -3.40 -25.48
C VAL A 140 -8.48 -2.16 -24.95
N SER A 141 -9.65 -1.81 -25.51
CA SER A 141 -10.42 -0.66 -25.05
C SER A 141 -10.85 -0.80 -23.58
N TYR A 142 -11.30 -2.00 -23.17
CA TYR A 142 -11.63 -2.27 -21.77
C TYR A 142 -10.41 -2.14 -20.85
N TRP A 143 -9.27 -2.70 -21.27
CA TRP A 143 -8.04 -2.67 -20.49
C TRP A 143 -7.52 -1.25 -20.30
N ILE A 144 -7.49 -0.44 -21.37
CA ILE A 144 -7.08 0.97 -21.31
C ILE A 144 -7.98 1.74 -20.34
N SER A 145 -9.30 1.61 -20.49
CA SER A 145 -10.25 2.26 -19.58
C SER A 145 -10.04 1.85 -18.12
N PHE A 146 -9.74 0.57 -17.86
CA PHE A 146 -9.39 0.10 -16.53
C PHE A 146 -8.10 0.73 -16.02
N THR A 147 -7.03 0.75 -16.82
CA THR A 147 -5.74 1.33 -16.41
C THR A 147 -5.79 2.84 -16.21
N ASP A 148 -6.59 3.56 -17.00
CA ASP A 148 -6.79 5.00 -16.81
C ASP A 148 -7.54 5.26 -15.50
N ALA A 149 -8.54 4.44 -15.20
CA ALA A 149 -9.26 4.51 -13.92
C ALA A 149 -8.37 4.13 -12.72
N LEU A 150 -7.35 3.28 -12.89
CA LEU A 150 -6.43 2.92 -11.79
C LEU A 150 -5.68 4.14 -11.24
N GLU A 151 -5.44 5.18 -12.03
CA GLU A 151 -4.76 6.38 -11.55
C GLU A 151 -5.52 7.08 -10.43
N SER A 152 -6.85 6.94 -10.37
CA SER A 152 -7.68 7.48 -9.29
C SER A 152 -7.31 6.91 -7.90
N ILE A 153 -6.68 5.74 -7.84
CA ILE A 153 -6.21 5.12 -6.60
C ILE A 153 -5.08 5.93 -5.96
N ASN A 154 -4.35 6.75 -6.73
CA ASN A 154 -3.36 7.67 -6.20
C ASN A 154 -3.97 8.74 -5.26
N CYS A 155 -5.27 9.01 -5.40
CA CYS A 155 -6.00 9.93 -4.55
C CYS A 155 -6.52 9.28 -3.26
N LEU A 156 -6.45 7.94 -3.15
CA LEU A 156 -6.94 7.21 -2.00
C LEU A 156 -6.00 7.39 -0.81
N ASN A 157 -6.55 7.83 0.33
CA ASN A 157 -5.86 7.86 1.61
C ASN A 157 -6.69 7.05 2.60
N ILE A 158 -6.11 5.99 3.14
CA ILE A 158 -6.77 5.08 4.08
C ILE A 158 -6.16 5.30 5.46
N PRO A 159 -6.93 5.72 6.47
CA PRO A 159 -6.42 5.87 7.83
C PRO A 159 -5.72 4.58 8.30
N ARG A 160 -4.49 4.69 8.83
CA ARG A 160 -3.75 3.55 9.36
C ARG A 160 -4.35 3.09 10.68
N TYR A 161 -4.72 4.04 11.53
CA TYR A 161 -5.44 3.78 12.77
C TYR A 161 -6.95 3.68 12.45
N CYS A 162 -7.53 2.51 12.71
CA CYS A 162 -8.92 2.21 12.43
C CYS A 162 -9.81 2.16 13.69
N LEU A 163 -9.22 2.30 14.87
CA LEU A 163 -9.98 2.34 16.12
C LEU A 163 -10.39 3.78 16.45
N GLN A 164 -11.43 3.92 17.26
CA GLN A 164 -11.80 5.19 17.86
C GLN A 164 -11.32 5.22 19.31
N ASP A 165 -10.83 6.39 19.74
CA ASP A 165 -10.42 6.62 21.12
C ASP A 165 -11.58 6.30 22.07
N MET A 166 -11.27 5.65 23.20
CA MET A 166 -12.23 5.28 24.25
C MET A 166 -13.30 4.25 23.83
N SER A 167 -13.06 3.45 22.79
CA SER A 167 -13.95 2.34 22.43
C SER A 167 -14.06 1.30 23.56
N ILE A 168 -15.28 1.05 24.04
CA ILE A 168 -15.56 0.09 25.12
C ILE A 168 -15.77 -1.33 24.56
N ILE A 169 -16.38 -1.41 23.38
CA ILE A 169 -16.69 -2.66 22.69
C ILE A 169 -16.17 -2.52 21.26
N ILE A 170 -15.41 -3.51 20.81
CA ILE A 170 -14.90 -3.62 19.44
C ILE A 170 -15.50 -4.90 18.86
N GLU A 171 -16.15 -4.79 17.71
CA GLU A 171 -16.79 -5.92 17.03
C GLU A 171 -16.22 -6.08 15.64
N LEU A 172 -15.91 -7.32 15.25
CA LEU A 172 -15.48 -7.63 13.90
C LEU A 172 -16.68 -8.08 13.07
N HIS A 173 -17.06 -7.28 12.09
CA HIS A 173 -18.15 -7.56 11.15
C HIS A 173 -17.58 -8.11 9.85
N GLY A 174 -17.86 -9.38 9.56
CA GLY A 174 -17.46 -10.03 8.32
C GLY A 174 -18.61 -10.13 7.34
N PHE A 175 -18.39 -9.63 6.12
CA PHE A 175 -19.31 -9.79 5.00
C PHE A 175 -18.62 -10.60 3.91
N SER A 176 -19.38 -11.49 3.27
CA SER A 176 -18.91 -12.23 2.10
C SER A 176 -19.97 -12.22 1.02
N ASP A 177 -19.54 -12.09 -0.22
CA ASP A 177 -20.41 -12.16 -1.39
C ASP A 177 -19.81 -13.05 -2.48
N LEU A 178 -20.68 -13.64 -3.27
CA LEU A 178 -20.36 -14.56 -4.33
C LEU A 178 -21.02 -14.12 -5.64
N SER A 179 -20.21 -13.94 -6.67
CA SER A 179 -20.65 -13.88 -8.06
C SER A 179 -20.12 -15.05 -8.88
N GLU A 180 -20.68 -15.28 -10.07
CA GLU A 180 -20.17 -16.29 -11.01
C GLU A 180 -18.67 -16.12 -11.34
N LYS A 181 -18.13 -14.90 -11.22
CA LYS A 181 -16.77 -14.55 -11.63
C LYS A 181 -15.77 -14.49 -10.48
N ALA A 182 -16.22 -14.20 -9.26
CA ALA A 182 -15.35 -14.03 -8.11
C ALA A 182 -16.11 -14.19 -6.77
N TYR A 183 -15.36 -14.63 -5.77
CA TYR A 183 -15.73 -14.69 -4.37
C TYR A 183 -14.99 -13.55 -3.66
N GLY A 184 -15.67 -12.80 -2.81
CA GLY A 184 -15.08 -11.71 -2.05
C GLY A 184 -15.51 -11.76 -0.59
N ALA A 185 -14.62 -11.31 0.29
CA ALA A 185 -14.95 -11.07 1.69
C ALA A 185 -14.33 -9.74 2.13
N ALA A 186 -15.04 -9.04 3.00
CA ALA A 186 -14.60 -7.81 3.62
C ALA A 186 -14.79 -7.91 5.14
N LEU A 187 -13.78 -7.47 5.89
CA LEU A 187 -13.81 -7.40 7.34
C LEU A 187 -13.84 -5.93 7.73
N TYR A 188 -14.77 -5.59 8.62
CA TYR A 188 -14.90 -4.27 9.22
C TYR A 188 -14.71 -4.42 10.72
N LEU A 189 -13.99 -3.46 11.30
CA LEU A 189 -13.74 -3.36 12.73
C LEU A 189 -14.44 -2.11 13.26
#